data_AF-B6VK26-F1
#
_entry.id   AF-B6VK26-F1
#
_cell.length_a   1.000
_cell.length_b   1.000
_cell.length_c   1.000
_cell.angle_alpha   90.00
_cell.angle_beta   90.00
_cell.angle_gamma   90.00
#
_symmetry.space_group_name_H-M   'P 1'
#
loop_
_entity.id
_entity.type
_entity.pdbx_description
1 polymer ?
#
loop_
_entity_poly.entity_id
_entity_poly.type
_entity_poly.pdbx_seq_one_letter_code
_entity_poly.pdbx_strand_id
1 'polypeptide(L)'
;MEIRSYHSNPQHFLDDLKSVQPEQLQGSKSSELDGLVQLILAKGIKIEVKYDPSKDDGPSFDPKVITDDKELLKKLIAYFLPADAVVKDGHLDSQIKNGIDNLKSFLNNQASTTWTLRDFLSVVHFNLTPDRLDDDVIEVFTSVMLRHDEKRRQLRDELAELTAELKIYSVIQSEINAKLSAKDGEQKLSIDSTSFDLRDYKKYGFSDETAFAESTEYKLLNKISSEPISIKAFLESPDKHSGAMKGLANSYEYDKDNNRLANFSTSVNDRVNPLNNSVQERTTRLNDVSSRFNAAIEALNRFIQKYDSIMRNILGAI
;
A
#
# COMPACT_ATOMS: atom_id res chain seq x y z
N MET A 1 16.23 15.74 28.02
CA MET A 1 15.52 14.45 27.87
C MET A 1 16.08 13.79 26.63
N GLU A 2 16.63 12.59 26.75
CA GLU A 2 17.30 11.92 25.64
C GLU A 2 16.34 10.85 25.09
N ILE A 3 15.67 11.17 23.99
CA ILE A 3 14.89 10.21 23.20
C ILE A 3 15.79 9.75 22.06
N ARG A 4 15.98 8.43 21.92
CA ARG A 4 16.79 7.87 20.83
C ARG A 4 16.17 8.19 19.48
N SER A 5 17.01 8.42 18.47
CA SER A 5 16.55 8.75 17.12
C SER A 5 15.69 7.62 16.54
N TYR A 6 14.54 7.97 15.95
CA TYR A 6 13.70 7.02 15.21
C TYR A 6 14.38 6.45 13.95
N HIS A 7 15.54 7.00 13.57
CA HIS A 7 16.31 6.54 12.41
C HIS A 7 17.07 5.25 12.67
N SER A 8 17.61 5.02 13.88
CA SER A 8 18.35 3.79 14.20
C SER A 8 17.39 2.62 14.44
N ASN A 9 16.48 2.78 15.41
CA ASN A 9 15.44 1.80 15.67
C ASN A 9 14.13 2.52 16.09
N PRO A 10 13.07 2.44 15.28
CA PRO A 10 11.82 3.14 15.57
C PRO A 10 11.10 2.59 16.81
N GLN A 11 11.31 1.32 17.18
CA GLN A 11 10.74 0.76 18.42
C GLN A 11 11.41 1.36 19.66
N HIS A 12 12.73 1.56 19.64
CA HIS A 12 13.46 2.22 20.73
C HIS A 12 13.01 3.67 20.95
N PHE A 13 12.82 4.42 19.87
CA PHE A 13 12.24 5.77 19.93
C PHE A 13 10.85 5.75 20.60
N LEU A 14 9.98 4.82 20.22
CA LEU A 14 8.63 4.70 20.81
C LEU A 14 8.67 4.32 22.29
N ASP A 15 9.58 3.42 22.68
CA ASP A 15 9.74 3.00 24.07
C ASP A 15 10.19 4.17 24.95
N ASP A 16 11.14 4.96 24.46
CA ASP A 16 11.59 6.19 25.12
C ASP A 16 10.43 7.19 25.21
N LEU A 17 9.72 7.44 24.10
CA LEU A 17 8.59 8.37 24.05
C LEU A 17 7.46 8.00 25.02
N LYS A 18 7.18 6.70 25.20
CA LYS A 18 6.18 6.21 26.16
C LYS A 18 6.52 6.59 27.60
N SER A 19 7.81 6.55 27.94
CA SER A 19 8.31 6.86 29.28
C SER A 19 8.21 8.35 29.65
N VAL A 20 8.06 9.22 28.65
CA VAL A 20 7.98 10.67 28.82
C VAL A 20 6.58 11.09 29.27
N GLN A 21 6.50 11.98 30.26
CA GLN A 21 5.23 12.57 30.66
C GLN A 21 4.75 13.57 29.60
N PRO A 22 3.46 13.58 29.22
CA PRO A 22 2.95 14.47 28.18
C PRO A 22 3.38 15.92 28.36
N GLU A 23 3.34 16.46 29.58
CA GLU A 23 3.64 17.87 29.89
C GLU A 23 5.09 18.26 29.60
N GLN A 24 5.98 17.29 29.44
CA GLN A 24 7.40 17.48 29.13
C GLN A 24 7.67 17.57 27.62
N LEU A 25 6.68 17.24 26.76
CA LEU A 25 6.81 17.35 25.31
C LEU A 25 6.51 18.79 24.87
N GLN A 26 7.26 19.26 23.88
CA GLN A 26 7.22 20.66 23.44
C GLN A 26 5.83 21.11 22.95
N GLY A 27 5.14 20.27 22.19
CA GLY A 27 3.85 20.58 21.59
C GLY A 27 2.65 20.32 22.49
N SER A 28 2.84 19.89 23.73
CA SER A 28 1.73 19.44 24.59
C SER A 28 0.74 20.52 24.99
N LYS A 29 1.15 21.79 24.87
CA LYS A 29 0.28 22.95 25.11
C LYS A 29 -0.14 23.65 23.82
N SER A 30 0.24 23.11 22.66
CA SER A 30 -0.17 23.72 21.40
C SER A 30 -1.67 23.54 21.19
N SER A 31 -2.31 24.60 20.71
CA SER A 31 -3.74 24.60 20.39
C SER A 31 -4.09 23.67 19.22
N GLU A 32 -3.11 23.27 18.40
CA GLU A 32 -3.30 22.45 17.20
C GLU A 32 -3.14 20.94 17.43
N LEU A 33 -2.62 20.53 18.60
CA LEU A 33 -2.30 19.13 18.89
C LEU A 33 -3.51 18.20 18.75
N ASP A 34 -4.60 18.52 19.44
CA ASP A 34 -5.79 17.67 19.41
C ASP A 34 -6.45 17.66 18.02
N GLY A 35 -6.39 18.78 17.30
CA GLY A 35 -6.89 18.88 15.92
C GLY A 35 -6.13 17.97 14.96
N LEU A 36 -4.79 17.95 15.04
CA LEU A 36 -3.96 17.08 14.21
C LEU A 36 -4.17 15.59 14.53
N VAL A 37 -4.25 15.23 15.82
CA VAL A 37 -4.53 13.85 16.24
C VAL A 37 -5.90 13.39 15.72
N GLN A 38 -6.93 14.25 15.84
CA GLN A 38 -8.25 13.95 15.31
C GLN A 38 -8.26 13.83 13.78
N LEU A 39 -7.53 14.68 13.06
CA LEU A 39 -7.41 14.59 11.61
C LEU A 39 -6.81 13.24 11.17
N ILE A 40 -5.74 12.80 11.83
CA ILE A 40 -5.07 11.53 11.53
C ILE A 40 -6.04 10.35 11.71
N LEU A 41 -6.76 10.33 12.84
CA LEU A 41 -7.73 9.29 13.15
C LEU A 41 -8.94 9.33 12.20
N ALA A 42 -9.48 10.50 11.91
CA ALA A 42 -10.64 10.69 11.03
C ALA A 42 -10.34 10.28 9.58
N LYS A 43 -9.09 10.45 9.13
CA LYS A 43 -8.62 9.98 7.82
C LYS A 43 -8.32 8.50 7.78
N GLY A 44 -8.45 7.79 8.90
CA GLY A 44 -8.14 6.36 8.99
C GLY A 44 -6.68 6.05 8.70
N ILE A 45 -5.78 7.01 8.96
CA ILE A 45 -4.35 6.79 8.75
C ILE A 45 -3.87 5.75 9.76
N LYS A 46 -3.17 4.73 9.28
CA LYS A 46 -2.51 3.69 10.04
C LYS A 46 -1.00 3.91 9.99
N ILE A 47 -0.40 4.12 11.15
CA ILE A 47 1.06 4.28 11.27
C ILE A 47 1.63 2.99 11.82
N GLU A 48 2.36 2.25 11.00
CA GLU A 48 2.91 0.94 11.31
C GLU A 48 4.41 1.04 11.65
N VAL A 49 4.80 0.54 12.82
CA VAL A 49 6.21 0.26 13.09
C VAL A 49 6.52 -1.15 12.61
N LYS A 50 7.59 -1.31 11.83
CA LYS A 50 8.06 -2.60 11.29
C LYS A 50 9.57 -2.69 11.45
N TYR A 51 10.05 -3.88 11.76
CA TYR A 51 11.47 -4.17 11.81
C TYR A 51 12.05 -4.21 10.39
N ASP A 52 13.14 -3.47 10.18
CA ASP A 52 13.92 -3.48 8.95
C ASP A 52 15.33 -4.03 9.25
N PRO A 53 15.66 -5.29 8.87
CA PRO A 53 16.96 -5.89 9.18
C PRO A 53 18.14 -5.18 8.50
N SER A 54 17.89 -4.32 7.50
CA SER A 54 18.93 -3.54 6.83
C SER A 54 19.26 -2.22 7.55
N LYS A 55 18.43 -1.80 8.51
CA LYS A 55 18.53 -0.49 9.17
C LYS A 55 18.46 -0.55 10.69
N ASP A 56 17.77 -1.55 11.24
CA ASP A 56 17.42 -1.62 12.65
C ASP A 56 18.46 -2.43 13.43
N ASP A 57 19.04 -1.77 14.41
CA ASP A 57 19.89 -2.39 15.42
C ASP A 57 19.05 -3.13 16.47
N GLY A 58 19.53 -4.30 16.90
CA GLY A 58 18.89 -5.12 17.93
C GLY A 58 17.97 -6.23 17.39
N PRO A 59 17.19 -6.88 18.28
CA PRO A 59 16.36 -8.02 17.91
C PRO A 59 15.15 -7.59 17.06
N SER A 60 14.73 -8.48 16.16
CA SER A 60 13.47 -8.32 15.41
C SER A 60 12.29 -8.15 16.35
N PHE A 61 11.34 -7.30 15.95
CA PHE A 61 10.10 -7.06 16.68
C PHE A 61 8.89 -7.18 15.76
N ASP A 62 7.76 -7.57 16.34
CA ASP A 62 6.50 -7.70 15.61
C ASP A 62 5.96 -6.33 15.17
N PRO A 63 5.34 -6.25 13.97
CA PRO A 63 4.69 -5.04 13.52
C PRO A 63 3.62 -4.54 14.49
N LYS A 64 3.55 -3.23 14.71
CA LYS A 64 2.51 -2.60 15.55
C LYS A 64 1.92 -1.37 14.87
N VAL A 65 0.62 -1.19 14.99
CA VAL A 65 -0.10 0.00 14.54
C VAL A 65 -0.17 1.00 15.69
N ILE A 66 0.45 2.16 15.53
CA ILE A 66 0.56 3.21 16.56
C ILE A 66 -0.75 3.98 16.71
N THR A 67 -1.51 4.11 15.63
CA THR A 67 -2.77 4.87 15.60
C THR A 67 -3.92 4.20 16.35
N ASP A 68 -3.74 2.93 16.75
CA ASP A 68 -4.68 2.22 17.63
C ASP A 68 -4.52 2.68 19.10
N ASP A 69 -3.37 3.27 19.44
CA ASP A 69 -3.10 3.87 20.75
C ASP A 69 -3.12 5.41 20.61
N LYS A 70 -4.29 5.99 20.89
CA LYS A 70 -4.51 7.45 20.78
C LYS A 70 -3.55 8.27 21.65
N GLU A 71 -3.21 7.77 22.83
CA GLU A 71 -2.30 8.48 23.75
C GLU A 71 -0.87 8.46 23.21
N LEU A 72 -0.42 7.31 22.69
CA LEU A 72 0.88 7.23 22.03
C LEU A 72 0.95 8.10 20.77
N LEU A 73 -0.10 8.12 19.96
CA LEU A 73 -0.21 9.03 18.81
C LEU A 73 -0.14 10.49 19.25
N LYS A 74 -0.84 10.86 20.32
CA LYS A 74 -0.81 12.23 20.87
C LYS A 74 0.60 12.61 21.33
N LYS A 75 1.29 11.73 22.05
CA LYS A 75 2.70 11.94 22.43
C LYS A 75 3.61 12.06 21.20
N LEU A 76 3.38 11.26 20.16
CA LEU A 76 4.14 11.29 18.91
C LEU A 76 4.07 12.65 18.24
N ILE A 77 2.86 13.18 18.07
CA ILE A 77 2.66 14.50 17.44
C ILE A 77 3.20 15.60 18.35
N ALA A 78 2.93 15.55 19.67
CA ALA A 78 3.43 16.54 20.62
C ALA A 78 4.96 16.60 20.70
N TYR A 79 5.67 15.51 20.36
CA TYR A 79 7.12 15.51 20.31
C TYR A 79 7.68 16.37 19.17
N PHE A 80 7.00 16.47 18.03
CA PHE A 80 7.46 17.25 16.87
C PHE A 80 6.77 18.60 16.72
N LEU A 81 5.55 18.73 17.24
CA LEU A 81 4.76 19.96 17.18
C LEU A 81 5.43 21.05 18.03
N PRO A 82 5.64 22.27 17.51
CA PRO A 82 6.20 23.35 18.28
C PRO A 82 5.14 23.90 19.24
N ALA A 83 5.57 24.51 20.34
CA ALA A 83 4.65 25.27 21.18
C ALA A 83 4.11 26.48 20.41
N ASP A 84 2.92 26.95 20.78
CA ASP A 84 2.33 28.14 20.18
C ASP A 84 3.28 29.34 20.34
N ALA A 85 3.44 30.13 19.28
CA ALA A 85 4.27 31.33 19.33
C ALA A 85 3.75 32.31 20.40
N VAL A 86 4.69 32.86 21.17
CA VAL A 86 4.41 33.87 22.21
C VAL A 86 3.91 35.17 21.57
N VAL A 87 4.49 35.57 20.45
CA VAL A 87 4.08 36.75 19.67
C VAL A 87 3.19 36.28 18.53
N LYS A 88 1.91 36.66 18.58
CA LYS A 88 0.94 36.39 17.51
C LYS A 88 1.22 37.25 16.29
N ASP A 89 0.98 36.69 15.11
CA ASP A 89 1.15 37.30 13.79
C ASP A 89 2.58 37.78 13.48
N GLY A 90 3.56 37.31 14.25
CA GLY A 90 4.98 37.46 13.95
C GLY A 90 5.47 36.37 12.99
N HIS A 91 6.69 36.54 12.47
CA HIS A 91 7.29 35.60 11.51
C HIS A 91 7.29 34.13 12.01
N LEU A 92 7.62 33.91 13.27
CA LEU A 92 7.58 32.57 13.89
C LEU A 92 6.17 31.98 13.98
N ASP A 93 5.17 32.80 14.30
CA ASP A 93 3.76 32.36 14.35
C ASP A 93 3.26 31.98 12.95
N SER A 94 3.59 32.79 11.94
CA SER A 94 3.29 32.48 10.53
C SER A 94 3.97 31.19 10.08
N GLN A 95 5.23 30.98 10.42
CA GLN A 95 5.93 29.74 10.09
C GLN A 95 5.27 28.53 10.73
N ILE A 96 4.94 28.58 12.03
CA ILE A 96 4.26 27.48 12.72
C ILE A 96 2.93 27.17 12.04
N LYS A 97 2.11 28.20 11.76
CA LYS A 97 0.82 28.05 11.05
C LYS A 97 0.99 27.41 9.67
N ASN A 98 1.90 27.94 8.83
CA ASN A 98 2.17 27.39 7.50
C ASN A 98 2.56 25.92 7.56
N GLY A 99 3.35 25.52 8.54
CA GLY A 99 3.75 24.12 8.70
C GLY A 99 2.63 23.18 9.05
N ILE A 100 1.80 23.61 9.99
CA ILE A 100 0.63 22.86 10.40
C ILE A 100 -0.34 22.75 9.21
N ASP A 101 -0.52 23.82 8.43
CA ASP A 101 -1.38 23.82 7.25
C ASP A 101 -0.82 22.95 6.12
N ASN A 102 0.50 22.94 5.90
CA ASN A 102 1.16 22.05 4.94
C ASN A 102 1.02 20.58 5.35
N LEU A 103 1.21 20.26 6.64
CA LEU A 103 0.96 18.91 7.15
C LEU A 103 -0.51 18.52 6.97
N LYS A 104 -1.46 19.39 7.35
CA LYS A 104 -2.89 19.15 7.17
C LYS A 104 -3.22 18.93 5.69
N SER A 105 -2.66 19.73 4.78
CA SER A 105 -2.85 19.58 3.33
C SER A 105 -2.33 18.23 2.85
N PHE A 106 -1.12 17.85 3.23
CA PHE A 106 -0.56 16.53 2.91
C PHE A 106 -1.44 15.41 3.44
N LEU A 107 -1.83 15.47 4.72
CA LEU A 107 -2.66 14.45 5.36
C LEU A 107 -4.06 14.34 4.72
N ASN A 108 -4.58 15.44 4.18
CA ASN A 108 -5.86 15.48 3.48
C ASN A 108 -5.80 14.94 2.06
N ASN A 109 -4.66 15.09 1.37
CA ASN A 109 -4.51 14.84 -0.06
C ASN A 109 -3.73 13.56 -0.38
N GLN A 110 -3.16 12.89 0.61
CA GLN A 110 -2.50 11.60 0.42
C GLN A 110 -3.47 10.49 0.03
N ALA A 111 -3.02 9.61 -0.86
CA ALA A 111 -3.82 8.52 -1.41
C ALA A 111 -3.74 7.25 -0.55
N SER A 112 -2.61 7.02 0.11
CA SER A 112 -2.42 5.92 1.06
C SER A 112 -2.75 6.35 2.49
N THR A 113 -3.52 5.51 3.18
CA THR A 113 -3.77 5.65 4.60
C THR A 113 -2.80 4.83 5.45
N THR A 114 -2.00 3.92 4.88
CA THR A 114 -1.04 3.11 5.68
C THR A 114 0.40 3.56 5.44
N TRP A 115 1.07 3.95 6.53
CA TRP A 115 2.41 4.53 6.54
C TRP A 115 3.32 3.74 7.45
N THR A 116 4.62 3.64 7.13
CA THR A 116 5.58 3.23 8.15
C THR A 116 5.82 4.39 9.12
N LEU A 117 6.20 4.09 10.37
CA LEU A 117 6.51 5.14 11.35
C LEU A 117 7.60 6.09 10.83
N ARG A 118 8.64 5.58 10.17
CA ARG A 118 9.73 6.41 9.64
C ARG A 118 9.24 7.37 8.57
N ASP A 119 8.48 6.88 7.59
CA ASP A 119 7.97 7.71 6.51
C ASP A 119 7.06 8.82 7.05
N PHE A 120 6.18 8.46 8.00
CA PHE A 120 5.30 9.41 8.66
C PHE A 120 6.10 10.45 9.45
N LEU A 121 7.09 10.02 10.24
CA LEU A 121 7.90 10.91 11.06
C LEU A 121 8.79 11.84 10.24
N SER A 122 9.28 11.42 9.07
CA SER A 122 9.99 12.32 8.16
C SER A 122 9.08 13.46 7.69
N VAL A 123 7.82 13.17 7.33
CA VAL A 123 6.84 14.20 6.94
C VAL A 123 6.50 15.11 8.12
N VAL A 124 6.23 14.55 9.30
CA VAL A 124 5.88 15.32 10.50
C VAL A 124 7.02 16.20 10.95
N HIS A 125 8.24 15.65 11.03
CA HIS A 125 9.44 16.39 11.42
C HIS A 125 9.60 17.61 10.50
N PHE A 126 9.53 17.41 9.19
CA PHE A 126 9.72 18.46 8.21
C PHE A 126 8.68 19.59 8.26
N ASN A 127 7.43 19.24 8.55
CA ASN A 127 6.36 20.23 8.62
C ASN A 127 6.25 20.92 9.98
N LEU A 128 6.79 20.34 11.06
CA LEU A 128 6.51 20.83 12.41
C LEU A 128 7.75 21.26 13.21
N THR A 129 8.97 20.82 12.87
CA THR A 129 10.15 21.22 13.66
C THR A 129 10.64 22.62 13.31
N PRO A 130 11.32 23.34 14.22
CA PRO A 130 11.91 24.66 13.94
C PRO A 130 13.11 24.64 12.97
N ASP A 131 13.72 23.48 12.74
CA ASP A 131 14.85 23.28 11.81
C ASP A 131 14.39 23.25 10.33
N ARG A 132 13.45 24.12 9.98
CA ARG A 132 12.75 24.11 8.70
C ARG A 132 13.68 24.49 7.56
N LEU A 133 13.49 23.78 6.45
CA LEU A 133 13.83 24.25 5.12
C LEU A 133 12.89 25.39 4.70
N ASP A 134 13.32 26.21 3.72
CA ASP A 134 12.44 27.19 3.07
C ASP A 134 11.15 26.53 2.57
N ASP A 135 10.01 27.20 2.76
CA ASP A 135 8.67 26.69 2.43
C ASP A 135 8.56 26.18 0.97
N ASP A 136 9.32 26.78 0.04
CA ASP A 136 9.38 26.37 -1.37
C ASP A 136 9.97 24.96 -1.55
N VAL A 137 11.02 24.65 -0.78
CA VAL A 137 11.64 23.32 -0.79
C VAL A 137 10.68 22.31 -0.18
N ILE A 138 9.94 22.72 0.86
CA ILE A 138 8.91 21.90 1.49
C ILE A 138 7.84 21.48 0.50
N GLU A 139 7.28 22.45 -0.20
CA GLU A 139 6.22 22.22 -1.17
C GLU A 139 6.65 21.25 -2.28
N VAL A 140 7.86 21.42 -2.84
CA VAL A 140 8.38 20.56 -3.90
C VAL A 140 8.51 19.11 -3.41
N PHE A 141 9.07 18.89 -2.22
CA PHE A 141 9.21 17.53 -1.66
C PHE A 141 7.87 16.88 -1.37
N THR A 142 6.95 17.62 -0.72
CA THR A 142 5.59 17.16 -0.46
C THR A 142 4.88 16.79 -1.77
N SER A 143 5.03 17.60 -2.82
CA SER A 143 4.48 17.31 -4.15
C SER A 143 5.06 16.01 -4.75
N VAL A 144 6.37 15.80 -4.67
CA VAL A 144 7.02 14.57 -5.19
C VAL A 144 6.53 13.34 -4.43
N MET A 145 6.43 13.42 -3.10
CA MET A 145 5.93 12.32 -2.28
C MET A 145 4.47 11.98 -2.61
N LEU A 146 3.60 12.98 -2.72
CA LEU A 146 2.19 12.78 -3.10
C LEU A 146 2.04 12.11 -4.47
N ARG A 147 2.82 12.55 -5.48
CA ARG A 147 2.79 11.94 -6.82
C ARG A 147 3.26 10.50 -6.83
N HIS A 148 4.33 10.19 -6.10
CA HIS A 148 4.85 8.83 -6.00
C HIS A 148 3.90 7.91 -5.22
N ASP A 149 3.26 8.38 -4.16
CA ASP A 149 2.28 7.61 -3.40
C ASP A 149 1.04 7.27 -4.23
N GLU A 150 0.49 8.26 -4.96
CA GLU A 150 -0.61 8.04 -5.90
C GLU A 150 -0.21 7.01 -6.97
N LYS A 151 0.99 7.12 -7.54
CA LYS A 151 1.47 6.15 -8.54
C LYS A 151 1.66 4.75 -7.96
N ARG A 152 2.15 4.65 -6.72
CA ARG A 152 2.32 3.38 -5.99
C ARG A 152 0.98 2.70 -5.77
N ARG A 153 -0.06 3.44 -5.38
CA ARG A 153 -1.42 2.92 -5.20
C ARG A 153 -1.99 2.39 -6.52
N GLN A 154 -1.94 3.20 -7.58
CA GLN A 154 -2.41 2.77 -8.90
C GLN A 154 -1.73 1.47 -9.37
N LEU A 155 -0.41 1.36 -9.19
CA LEU A 155 0.33 0.14 -9.54
C LEU A 155 -0.05 -1.06 -8.66
N ARG A 156 -0.38 -0.85 -7.37
CA ARG A 156 -0.88 -1.91 -6.49
C ARG A 156 -2.26 -2.40 -6.90
N ASP A 157 -3.17 -1.47 -7.20
CA ASP A 157 -4.52 -1.79 -7.63
C ASP A 157 -4.49 -2.55 -8.96
N GLU A 158 -3.73 -2.07 -9.95
CA GLU A 158 -3.49 -2.77 -11.22
C GLU A 158 -2.89 -4.17 -11.00
N LEU A 159 -1.90 -4.30 -10.10
CA LEU A 159 -1.27 -5.59 -9.81
C LEU A 159 -2.26 -6.57 -9.16
N ALA A 160 -3.11 -6.08 -8.26
CA ALA A 160 -4.15 -6.89 -7.62
C ALA A 160 -5.16 -7.40 -8.65
N GLU A 161 -5.61 -6.55 -9.57
CA GLU A 161 -6.53 -6.93 -10.66
C GLU A 161 -5.91 -7.98 -11.60
N LEU A 162 -4.67 -7.77 -12.05
CA LEU A 162 -3.96 -8.72 -12.92
C LEU A 162 -3.71 -10.07 -12.22
N THR A 163 -3.38 -10.03 -10.92
CA THR A 163 -3.14 -11.25 -10.13
C THR A 163 -4.43 -12.03 -9.89
N ALA A 164 -5.54 -11.33 -9.63
CA ALA A 164 -6.85 -11.96 -9.51
C ALA A 164 -7.27 -12.66 -10.81
N GLU A 165 -7.05 -12.00 -11.96
CA GLU A 165 -7.32 -12.60 -13.27
C GLU A 165 -6.45 -13.85 -13.50
N LEU A 166 -5.15 -13.82 -13.18
CA LEU A 166 -4.27 -14.99 -13.25
C LEU A 166 -4.74 -16.14 -12.35
N LYS A 167 -5.25 -15.83 -11.16
CA LYS A 167 -5.78 -16.84 -10.23
C LYS A 167 -7.01 -17.53 -10.82
N ILE A 168 -7.93 -16.79 -11.43
CA ILE A 168 -9.09 -17.35 -12.12
C ILE A 168 -8.64 -18.24 -13.31
N TYR A 169 -7.68 -17.77 -14.11
CA TYR A 169 -7.10 -18.60 -15.18
C TYR A 169 -6.45 -19.88 -14.65
N SER A 170 -5.79 -19.82 -13.49
CA SER A 170 -5.20 -21.00 -12.83
C SER A 170 -6.25 -22.00 -12.39
N VAL A 171 -7.41 -21.54 -11.89
CA VAL A 171 -8.56 -22.39 -11.56
C VAL A 171 -9.10 -23.09 -12.81
N ILE A 172 -9.27 -22.34 -13.92
CA ILE A 172 -9.72 -22.90 -15.21
C ILE A 172 -8.72 -23.95 -15.71
N GLN A 173 -7.42 -23.65 -15.68
CA GLN A 173 -6.37 -24.56 -16.14
C GLN A 173 -6.29 -25.83 -15.29
N SER A 174 -6.50 -25.72 -13.97
CA SER A 174 -6.56 -26.87 -13.07
C SER A 174 -7.71 -27.80 -13.45
N GLU A 175 -8.89 -27.26 -13.74
CA GLU A 175 -10.04 -28.07 -14.18
C GLU A 175 -9.77 -28.74 -15.55
N ILE A 176 -9.19 -28.01 -16.51
CA ILE A 176 -8.81 -28.57 -17.81
C ILE A 176 -7.84 -29.75 -17.62
N ASN A 177 -6.82 -29.59 -16.78
CA ASN A 177 -5.83 -30.62 -16.50
C ASN A 177 -6.43 -31.83 -15.77
N ALA A 178 -7.38 -31.60 -14.86
CA ALA A 178 -8.13 -32.66 -14.18
C ALA A 178 -8.93 -33.50 -15.19
N LYS A 179 -9.58 -32.85 -16.18
CA LYS A 179 -10.31 -33.56 -17.25
C LYS A 179 -9.40 -34.26 -18.24
N LEU A 180 -8.25 -33.69 -18.59
CA LEU A 180 -7.25 -34.36 -19.43
C LEU A 180 -6.69 -35.62 -18.76
N SER A 181 -6.52 -35.59 -17.44
CA SER A 181 -5.98 -36.69 -16.63
C SER A 181 -7.05 -37.69 -16.16
N ALA A 182 -8.32 -37.45 -16.51
CA ALA A 182 -9.43 -38.33 -16.14
C ALA A 182 -9.36 -39.66 -16.91
N LYS A 183 -10.10 -40.66 -16.41
CA LYS A 183 -10.19 -41.96 -17.08
C LYS A 183 -10.90 -41.83 -18.44
N ASP A 184 -10.59 -42.74 -19.36
CA ASP A 184 -11.27 -42.84 -20.66
C ASP A 184 -12.80 -42.85 -20.47
N GLY A 185 -13.48 -41.94 -21.17
CA GLY A 185 -14.92 -41.70 -21.05
C GLY A 185 -15.34 -40.58 -20.10
N GLU A 186 -14.43 -40.03 -19.30
CA GLU A 186 -14.67 -38.88 -18.40
C GLU A 186 -13.90 -37.61 -18.81
N GLN A 187 -13.16 -37.68 -19.92
CA GLN A 187 -12.29 -36.61 -20.43
C GLN A 187 -13.07 -35.54 -21.21
N LYS A 188 -14.15 -35.05 -20.62
CA LYS A 188 -15.01 -34.01 -21.17
C LYS A 188 -15.15 -32.86 -20.19
N LEU A 189 -14.91 -31.65 -20.68
CA LEU A 189 -15.09 -30.40 -19.97
C LEU A 189 -16.27 -29.64 -20.57
N SER A 190 -17.31 -29.39 -19.78
CA SER A 190 -18.31 -28.37 -20.08
C SER A 190 -17.83 -27.03 -19.54
N ILE A 191 -17.95 -25.98 -20.36
CA ILE A 191 -17.59 -24.60 -19.98
C ILE A 191 -18.79 -23.65 -20.00
N ASP A 192 -19.96 -24.10 -20.44
CA ASP A 192 -21.20 -23.32 -20.44
C ASP A 192 -21.85 -23.27 -19.04
N SER A 193 -23.15 -22.93 -18.96
CA SER A 193 -23.89 -22.86 -17.69
C SER A 193 -23.96 -24.19 -16.91
N THR A 194 -23.52 -25.31 -17.50
CA THR A 194 -23.37 -26.59 -16.80
C THR A 194 -22.00 -26.77 -16.14
N SER A 195 -21.06 -25.86 -16.37
CA SER A 195 -19.79 -25.84 -15.64
C SER A 195 -20.02 -25.48 -14.17
N PHE A 196 -19.01 -25.72 -13.33
CA PHE A 196 -19.01 -25.14 -12.00
C PHE A 196 -19.01 -23.61 -12.10
N ASP A 197 -19.57 -22.95 -11.09
CA ASP A 197 -19.53 -21.49 -10.97
C ASP A 197 -18.12 -21.05 -10.58
N LEU A 198 -17.52 -20.15 -11.36
CA LEU A 198 -16.21 -19.57 -11.04
C LEU A 198 -16.23 -18.75 -9.74
N ARG A 199 -17.39 -18.51 -9.11
CA ARG A 199 -17.47 -17.96 -7.75
C ARG A 199 -17.41 -18.99 -6.63
N ASP A 200 -17.20 -20.27 -6.93
CA ASP A 200 -16.96 -21.26 -5.90
C ASP A 200 -15.67 -20.92 -5.14
N TYR A 201 -15.82 -20.30 -3.97
CA TYR A 201 -14.73 -19.81 -3.12
C TYR A 201 -13.72 -20.91 -2.76
N LYS A 202 -14.16 -22.18 -2.74
CA LYS A 202 -13.30 -23.33 -2.44
C LYS A 202 -12.26 -23.57 -3.53
N LYS A 203 -12.57 -23.21 -4.79
CA LYS A 203 -11.62 -23.32 -5.92
C LYS A 203 -10.42 -22.38 -5.76
N TYR A 204 -10.57 -21.32 -4.96
CA TYR A 204 -9.53 -20.34 -4.68
C TYR A 204 -8.82 -20.58 -3.34
N GLY A 205 -9.27 -21.57 -2.56
CA GLY A 205 -8.68 -21.94 -1.27
C GLY A 205 -9.19 -21.13 -0.09
N PHE A 206 -10.32 -20.42 -0.22
CA PHE A 206 -10.95 -19.72 0.90
C PHE A 206 -11.74 -20.70 1.78
N SER A 207 -11.76 -20.44 3.09
CA SER A 207 -12.52 -21.22 4.08
C SER A 207 -14.01 -20.89 4.08
N ASP A 208 -14.36 -19.66 3.76
CA ASP A 208 -15.72 -19.13 3.81
C ASP A 208 -15.98 -18.11 2.69
N GLU A 209 -17.26 -17.94 2.38
CA GLU A 209 -17.73 -17.10 1.28
C GLU A 209 -17.57 -15.60 1.57
N THR A 210 -17.64 -15.18 2.83
CA THR A 210 -17.49 -13.78 3.24
C THR A 210 -16.09 -13.26 2.92
N ALA A 211 -15.06 -14.03 3.29
CA ALA A 211 -13.66 -13.69 2.97
C ALA A 211 -13.42 -13.64 1.46
N PHE A 212 -14.09 -14.50 0.68
CA PHE A 212 -14.00 -14.46 -0.77
C PHE A 212 -14.72 -13.25 -1.36
N ALA A 213 -15.87 -12.84 -0.83
CA ALA A 213 -16.61 -11.67 -1.31
C ALA A 213 -15.82 -10.35 -1.22
N GLU A 214 -14.86 -10.26 -0.29
CA GLU A 214 -13.96 -9.11 -0.15
C GLU A 214 -12.75 -9.14 -1.11
N SER A 215 -12.47 -10.30 -1.70
CA SER A 215 -11.31 -10.55 -2.58
C SER A 215 -11.40 -9.81 -3.91
N THR A 216 -10.26 -9.63 -4.56
CA THR A 216 -10.17 -9.01 -5.89
C THR A 216 -10.70 -9.95 -6.97
N GLU A 217 -10.56 -11.26 -6.79
CA GLU A 217 -11.13 -12.31 -7.64
C GLU A 217 -12.66 -12.19 -7.71
N TYR A 218 -13.33 -12.11 -6.56
CA TYR A 218 -14.77 -11.95 -6.51
C TYR A 218 -15.22 -10.64 -7.15
N LYS A 219 -14.52 -9.53 -6.88
CA LYS A 219 -14.80 -8.22 -7.51
C LYS A 219 -14.71 -8.29 -9.04
N LEU A 220 -13.70 -8.96 -9.59
CA LEU A 220 -13.56 -9.16 -11.03
C LEU A 220 -14.69 -10.04 -11.60
N LEU A 221 -14.99 -11.16 -10.96
CA LEU A 221 -16.08 -12.06 -11.38
C LEU A 221 -17.47 -11.40 -11.28
N ASN A 222 -17.67 -10.52 -10.30
CA ASN A 222 -18.92 -9.76 -10.12
C ASN A 222 -19.03 -8.57 -11.08
N LYS A 223 -17.91 -8.04 -11.56
CA LYS A 223 -17.90 -7.05 -12.65
C LYS A 223 -18.39 -7.65 -13.97
N ILE A 224 -18.05 -8.91 -14.23
CA ILE A 224 -18.36 -9.59 -15.50
C ILE A 224 -19.83 -10.04 -15.57
N SER A 225 -20.39 -10.51 -14.46
CA SER A 225 -21.76 -11.03 -14.40
C SER A 225 -22.35 -10.71 -13.04
N SER A 226 -23.67 -10.61 -12.88
CA SER A 226 -24.33 -10.66 -11.57
C SER A 226 -24.80 -12.08 -11.22
N GLU A 227 -25.03 -12.91 -12.24
CA GLU A 227 -25.43 -14.31 -12.15
C GLU A 227 -24.21 -15.25 -11.97
N PRO A 228 -24.43 -16.52 -11.56
CA PRO A 228 -23.38 -17.55 -11.59
C PRO A 228 -22.59 -17.52 -12.88
N ILE A 229 -21.25 -17.52 -12.77
CA ILE A 229 -20.36 -17.22 -13.88
C ILE A 229 -19.65 -18.49 -14.32
N SER A 230 -19.98 -18.95 -15.53
CA SER A 230 -19.31 -20.10 -16.14
C SER A 230 -17.93 -19.74 -16.67
N ILE A 231 -17.13 -20.78 -16.95
CA ILE A 231 -15.82 -20.64 -17.62
C ILE A 231 -15.97 -19.87 -18.94
N LYS A 232 -16.99 -20.23 -19.74
CA LYS A 232 -17.26 -19.59 -21.03
C LYS A 232 -17.61 -18.11 -20.86
N ALA A 233 -18.50 -17.78 -19.94
CA ALA A 233 -18.89 -16.39 -19.69
C ALA A 233 -17.68 -15.52 -19.28
N PHE A 234 -16.81 -16.05 -18.42
CA PHE A 234 -15.56 -15.38 -18.06
C PHE A 234 -14.63 -15.20 -19.26
N LEU A 235 -14.37 -16.26 -20.04
CA LEU A 235 -13.43 -16.20 -21.17
C LEU A 235 -13.93 -15.32 -22.32
N GLU A 236 -15.23 -15.25 -22.56
CA GLU A 236 -15.84 -14.40 -23.61
C GLU A 236 -16.01 -12.94 -23.19
N SER A 237 -15.91 -12.63 -21.89
CA SER A 237 -16.07 -11.25 -21.41
C SER A 237 -14.92 -10.32 -21.87
N PRO A 238 -15.22 -9.11 -22.34
CA PRO A 238 -14.20 -8.09 -22.60
C PRO A 238 -13.72 -7.38 -21.32
N ASP A 239 -14.40 -7.54 -20.19
CA ASP A 239 -14.18 -6.77 -18.96
C ASP A 239 -13.03 -7.32 -18.09
N LYS A 240 -11.96 -7.75 -18.75
CA LYS A 240 -10.72 -8.29 -18.16
C LYS A 240 -9.50 -7.95 -19.02
N HIS A 241 -8.29 -7.98 -18.47
CA HIS A 241 -7.07 -7.52 -19.16
C HIS A 241 -6.66 -8.40 -20.35
N SER A 242 -6.88 -9.72 -20.27
CA SER A 242 -6.57 -10.65 -21.36
C SER A 242 -7.51 -10.55 -22.57
N GLY A 243 -8.58 -9.77 -22.45
CA GLY A 243 -9.61 -9.56 -23.47
C GLY A 243 -10.51 -10.76 -23.72
N ALA A 244 -11.50 -10.57 -24.60
CA ALA A 244 -12.47 -11.60 -24.95
C ALA A 244 -11.89 -12.68 -25.87
N MET A 245 -12.13 -13.94 -25.55
CA MET A 245 -12.00 -15.06 -26.47
C MET A 245 -13.29 -15.18 -27.29
N LYS A 246 -13.19 -15.57 -28.56
CA LYS A 246 -14.35 -15.73 -29.46
C LYS A 246 -14.42 -17.16 -29.99
N GLY A 247 -15.63 -17.61 -30.31
CA GLY A 247 -15.86 -18.91 -30.95
C GLY A 247 -15.67 -20.09 -30.01
N LEU A 248 -15.89 -19.90 -28.70
CA LEU A 248 -15.77 -20.99 -27.74
C LEU A 248 -16.95 -21.97 -27.86
N ALA A 249 -16.64 -23.26 -27.90
CA ALA A 249 -17.66 -24.30 -27.82
C ALA A 249 -18.20 -24.41 -26.38
N ASN A 250 -19.39 -24.98 -26.22
CA ASN A 250 -19.96 -25.20 -24.88
C ASN A 250 -19.24 -26.32 -24.10
N SER A 251 -18.62 -27.25 -24.82
CA SER A 251 -17.82 -28.32 -24.22
C SER A 251 -16.65 -28.72 -25.14
N TYR A 252 -15.62 -29.28 -24.50
CA TYR A 252 -14.41 -29.79 -25.13
C TYR A 252 -14.15 -31.20 -24.60
N GLU A 253 -13.93 -32.13 -25.51
CA GLU A 253 -13.73 -33.54 -25.20
C GLU A 253 -12.38 -34.00 -25.75
N TYR A 254 -11.76 -34.94 -25.05
CA TYR A 254 -10.59 -35.62 -25.53
C TYR A 254 -10.96 -36.51 -26.71
N ASP A 255 -10.15 -36.44 -27.75
CA ASP A 255 -10.24 -37.29 -28.93
C ASP A 255 -8.81 -37.69 -29.33
N LYS A 256 -8.62 -38.96 -29.72
CA LYS A 256 -7.29 -39.51 -30.01
C LYS A 256 -6.67 -38.93 -31.28
N ASP A 257 -7.50 -38.54 -32.24
CA ASP A 257 -7.07 -38.07 -33.56
C ASP A 257 -7.07 -36.53 -33.63
N ASN A 258 -7.94 -35.86 -32.86
CA ASN A 258 -7.99 -34.40 -32.75
C ASN A 258 -8.43 -33.94 -31.35
N ASN A 259 -7.48 -33.91 -30.41
CA ASN A 259 -7.74 -33.57 -29.02
C ASN A 259 -8.15 -32.09 -28.83
N ARG A 260 -9.44 -31.81 -28.96
CA ARG A 260 -10.03 -30.48 -28.81
C ARG A 260 -9.85 -29.93 -27.39
N LEU A 261 -9.84 -30.79 -26.38
CA LEU A 261 -9.58 -30.40 -24.99
C LEU A 261 -8.14 -29.90 -24.79
N ALA A 262 -7.15 -30.57 -25.38
CA ALA A 262 -5.75 -30.08 -25.36
C ALA A 262 -5.58 -28.79 -26.15
N ASN A 263 -6.20 -28.67 -27.34
CA ASN A 263 -6.15 -27.44 -28.13
C ASN A 263 -6.77 -26.25 -27.39
N PHE A 264 -7.86 -26.49 -26.64
CA PHE A 264 -8.46 -25.50 -25.76
C PHE A 264 -7.51 -25.11 -24.61
N SER A 265 -6.86 -26.09 -23.97
CA SER A 265 -5.81 -25.84 -22.96
C SER A 265 -4.71 -24.91 -23.48
N THR A 266 -4.20 -25.15 -24.68
CA THR A 266 -3.21 -24.27 -25.31
C THR A 266 -3.75 -22.85 -25.52
N SER A 267 -4.99 -22.73 -26.03
CA SER A 267 -5.63 -21.43 -26.26
C SER A 267 -5.84 -20.63 -24.97
N VAL A 268 -6.11 -21.31 -23.85
CA VAL A 268 -6.21 -20.69 -22.52
C VAL A 268 -4.82 -20.25 -22.04
N ASN A 269 -3.79 -21.08 -22.19
CA ASN A 269 -2.41 -20.73 -21.83
C ASN A 269 -1.86 -19.53 -22.63
N ASP A 270 -2.25 -19.39 -23.90
CA ASP A 270 -1.86 -18.25 -24.74
C ASP A 270 -2.38 -16.91 -24.18
N ARG A 271 -3.44 -16.92 -23.37
CA ARG A 271 -3.94 -15.74 -22.65
C ARG A 271 -3.21 -15.46 -21.35
N VAL A 272 -2.66 -16.49 -20.71
CA VAL A 272 -1.95 -16.39 -19.43
C VAL A 272 -0.55 -15.79 -19.62
N ASN A 273 0.15 -16.14 -20.71
CA ASN A 273 1.53 -15.68 -20.92
C ASN A 273 1.68 -14.14 -20.97
N PRO A 274 0.87 -13.38 -21.75
CA PRO A 274 0.93 -11.91 -21.73
C PRO A 274 0.54 -11.31 -20.37
N LEU A 275 -0.37 -11.96 -19.65
CA LEU A 275 -0.82 -11.51 -18.34
C LEU A 275 0.29 -11.66 -17.28
N ASN A 276 1.02 -12.78 -17.29
CA ASN A 276 2.22 -12.99 -16.47
C ASN A 276 3.31 -11.95 -16.75
N ASN A 277 3.58 -11.65 -18.02
CA ASN A 277 4.54 -10.61 -18.39
C ASN A 277 4.12 -9.24 -17.84
N SER A 278 2.82 -8.93 -17.91
CA SER A 278 2.26 -7.69 -17.37
C SER A 278 2.41 -7.62 -15.84
N VAL A 279 2.16 -8.72 -15.12
CA VAL A 279 2.39 -8.79 -13.67
C VAL A 279 3.85 -8.56 -13.31
N GLN A 280 4.78 -9.16 -14.05
CA GLN A 280 6.22 -8.94 -13.85
C GLN A 280 6.61 -7.48 -14.10
N GLU A 281 6.13 -6.88 -15.20
CA GLU A 281 6.38 -5.48 -15.51
C GLU A 281 5.85 -4.55 -14.40
N ARG A 282 4.59 -4.73 -13.98
CA ARG A 282 3.97 -3.90 -12.94
C ARG A 282 4.63 -4.08 -11.58
N THR A 283 5.07 -5.30 -11.25
CA THR A 283 5.86 -5.56 -10.04
C THR A 283 7.20 -4.82 -10.07
N THR A 284 7.93 -4.89 -11.19
CA THR A 284 9.19 -4.14 -11.34
C THR A 284 8.97 -2.64 -11.22
N ARG A 285 7.93 -2.09 -11.85
CA ARG A 285 7.59 -0.65 -11.76
C ARG A 285 7.17 -0.26 -10.35
N LEU A 286 6.41 -1.10 -9.64
CA LEU A 286 6.02 -0.86 -8.25
C LEU A 286 7.25 -0.83 -7.33
N ASN A 287 8.19 -1.73 -7.54
CA ASN A 287 9.45 -1.78 -6.79
C ASN A 287 10.31 -0.54 -7.08
N ASP A 288 10.44 -0.12 -8.34
CA ASP A 288 11.16 1.11 -8.72
C ASP A 288 10.51 2.37 -8.11
N VAL A 289 9.18 2.54 -8.22
CA VAL A 289 8.47 3.68 -7.61
C VAL A 289 8.61 3.68 -6.09
N SER A 290 8.51 2.51 -5.44
CA SER A 290 8.71 2.38 -4.00
C SER A 290 10.15 2.67 -3.60
N SER A 291 11.13 2.24 -4.40
CA SER A 291 12.54 2.56 -4.18
C SER A 291 12.79 4.06 -4.31
N ARG A 292 12.24 4.74 -5.32
CA ARG A 292 12.37 6.20 -5.49
C ARG A 292 11.68 6.99 -4.39
N PHE A 293 10.52 6.53 -3.92
CA PHE A 293 9.84 7.11 -2.78
C PHE A 293 10.73 7.01 -1.52
N ASN A 294 11.27 5.82 -1.25
CA ASN A 294 12.18 5.60 -0.12
C ASN A 294 13.49 6.39 -0.26
N ALA A 295 14.03 6.52 -1.48
CA ALA A 295 15.23 7.29 -1.76
C ALA A 295 14.99 8.79 -1.57
N ALA A 296 13.80 9.31 -1.93
CA ALA A 296 13.43 10.69 -1.65
C ALA A 296 13.36 10.96 -0.14
N ILE A 297 12.79 10.01 0.63
CA ILE A 297 12.78 10.08 2.09
C ILE A 297 14.20 10.00 2.67
N GLU A 298 15.06 9.12 2.15
CA GLU A 298 16.44 9.00 2.63
C GLU A 298 17.27 10.25 2.29
N ALA A 299 17.12 10.78 1.07
CA ALA A 299 17.76 12.03 0.67
C ALA A 299 17.31 13.19 1.56
N LEU A 300 16.03 13.22 1.93
CA LEU A 300 15.48 14.18 2.88
C LEU A 300 16.09 14.01 4.28
N ASN A 301 16.15 12.79 4.80
CA ASN A 301 16.76 12.52 6.11
C ASN A 301 18.25 12.90 6.15
N ARG A 302 19.01 12.61 5.08
CA ARG A 302 20.41 13.03 4.93
C ARG A 302 20.54 14.55 4.83
N PHE A 303 19.61 15.19 4.14
CA PHE A 303 19.56 16.65 4.06
C PHE A 303 19.36 17.25 5.45
N ILE A 304 18.39 16.74 6.23
CA ILE A 304 18.10 17.20 7.60
C ILE A 304 19.34 17.07 8.48
N GLN A 305 19.99 15.90 8.51
CA GLN A 305 21.21 15.68 9.29
C GLN A 305 22.32 16.67 8.94
N LYS A 306 22.46 17.00 7.64
CA LYS A 306 23.46 17.95 7.18
C LYS A 306 23.10 19.38 7.55
N TYR A 307 21.81 19.75 7.45
CA TYR A 307 21.31 21.05 7.86
C TYR A 307 21.49 21.27 9.36
N ASP A 308 21.06 20.33 10.20
CA ASP A 308 21.23 20.36 11.65
C ASP A 308 22.71 20.49 12.05
N SER A 309 23.59 19.75 11.37
CA SER A 309 25.03 19.83 11.59
C SER A 309 25.59 21.21 11.24
N ILE A 310 25.15 21.81 10.13
CA ILE A 310 25.59 23.15 9.70
C ILE A 310 25.06 24.20 10.68
N MET A 311 23.78 24.15 11.06
CA MET A 311 23.17 25.10 11.98
C MET A 311 23.79 25.04 13.37
N ARG A 312 24.08 23.84 13.90
CA ARG A 312 24.82 23.69 15.16
C ARG A 312 26.24 24.23 15.08
N ASN A 313 26.94 24.03 13.95
CA ASN A 313 28.29 24.57 13.76
C ASN A 313 28.29 26.09 13.66
N ILE A 314 27.28 26.70 13.03
CA ILE A 314 27.14 28.15 12.93
C ILE A 314 26.80 28.75 14.30
N LEU A 315 25.84 28.15 15.02
CA LEU A 315 25.41 28.62 16.35
C LEU A 315 26.45 28.37 17.45
N GLY A 316 27.28 27.34 17.32
CA GLY A 316 28.38 27.07 18.23
C GLY A 316 29.67 27.84 17.91
N ALA A 317 29.73 28.52 16.76
CA ALA A 317 30.84 29.39 16.36
C ALA A 317 30.62 30.87 16.73
N ILE A 318 29.49 31.19 17.38
CA ILE A 318 29.14 32.51 17.93
C ILE A 318 29.19 32.39 19.46
#